data_AF-A0A970SNM0-F1
#
_entry.id   AF-A0A970SNM0-F1
#
_cell.length_a   1.000
_cell.length_b   1.000
_cell.length_c   1.000
_cell.angle_alpha   90.00
_cell.angle_beta   90.00
_cell.angle_gamma   90.00
#
_symmetry.space_group_name_H-M   'P 1'
#
loop_
_entity.id
_entity.type
_entity.pdbx_description
1 polymer ?
#
loop_
_entity_poly.entity_id
_entity_poly.type
_entity_poly.pdbx_seq_one_letter_code
_entity_poly.pdbx_strand_id
1 'polypeptide(L)'
;MATNNNNQNVIGCSAPLKGCLIVSAIVMALFLVALIHFSRMPSVHAIGTCKYNLQELAAAVSRYEDVTGSRPEKLKDLAGQYLSDKSVLKCPLDKTSDKTSSYTYNPKAKGGQVMIECDRHRLKKDMPNSRLRVLGDGKFEIKNPGFRETVKEAEKHSR
;
A
#
# COMPACT_ATOMS: atom_id res chain seq x y z
N MET A 1 36.11 -42.22 64.74
CA MET A 1 34.93 -41.37 64.98
C MET A 1 35.36 -39.91 64.86
N ALA A 2 35.01 -39.26 63.76
CA ALA A 2 34.96 -37.80 63.63
C ALA A 2 34.06 -37.48 62.42
N THR A 3 33.16 -36.55 62.66
CA THR A 3 31.93 -36.23 61.93
C THR A 3 32.14 -35.34 60.70
N ASN A 4 31.35 -35.63 59.66
CA ASN A 4 30.53 -34.73 58.83
C ASN A 4 30.95 -33.25 58.71
N ASN A 5 31.06 -32.74 57.48
CA ASN A 5 30.23 -31.61 57.05
C ASN A 5 30.15 -31.49 55.53
N ASN A 6 29.05 -32.05 55.02
CA ASN A 6 28.54 -31.90 53.67
C ASN A 6 27.90 -30.50 53.53
N ASN A 7 28.60 -29.55 52.89
CA ASN A 7 28.07 -28.21 52.64
C ASN A 7 27.66 -28.09 51.16
N GLN A 8 26.55 -28.71 50.81
CA GLN A 8 25.87 -28.47 49.54
C GLN A 8 25.12 -27.15 49.64
N ASN A 9 25.74 -26.07 49.17
CA ASN A 9 25.06 -24.82 48.88
C ASN A 9 24.05 -25.07 47.76
N VAL A 10 22.79 -25.32 48.15
CA VAL A 10 21.65 -25.37 47.25
C VAL A 10 21.35 -23.93 46.83
N ILE A 11 21.95 -23.50 45.73
CA ILE A 11 21.58 -22.24 45.08
C ILE A 11 20.18 -22.47 44.48
N GLY A 12 19.16 -22.08 45.23
CA GLY A 12 17.77 -22.15 44.82
C GLY A 12 17.53 -21.33 43.56
N CYS A 13 17.37 -21.99 42.42
CA CYS A 13 16.91 -21.42 41.15
C CYS A 13 15.40 -21.14 41.15
N SER A 14 14.85 -20.48 42.18
CA SER A 14 13.41 -20.15 42.26
C SER A 14 13.11 -18.65 42.11
N ALA A 15 14.12 -17.81 41.86
CA ALA A 15 13.96 -16.36 41.72
C ALA A 15 13.91 -15.77 40.27
N PRO A 16 14.34 -16.42 39.16
CA PRO A 16 14.35 -15.75 37.85
C PRO A 16 13.02 -15.81 37.07
N LEU A 17 12.04 -16.60 37.51
CA LEU A 17 10.78 -16.79 36.77
C LEU A 17 9.92 -15.52 36.69
N LYS A 18 9.87 -14.72 37.77
CA LYS A 18 9.08 -13.48 37.80
C LYS A 18 9.72 -12.37 36.95
N GLY A 19 11.04 -12.32 36.89
CA GLY A 19 11.77 -11.36 36.05
C GLY A 19 11.54 -11.60 34.55
N CYS A 20 11.53 -12.88 34.13
CA CYS A 20 11.30 -13.25 32.74
C CYS A 20 9.89 -12.85 32.25
N LEU A 21 8.86 -13.04 33.09
CA LEU A 21 7.50 -12.64 32.76
C LEU A 21 7.37 -11.13 32.54
N ILE A 22 7.98 -10.32 33.41
CA ILE A 22 7.96 -8.86 33.27
C ILE A 22 8.64 -8.42 31.97
N VAL A 23 9.82 -8.97 31.66
CA VAL A 23 10.53 -8.63 30.41
C VAL A 23 9.72 -9.06 29.19
N SER A 24 9.14 -10.26 29.16
CA SER A 24 8.30 -10.70 28.04
C SER A 24 7.07 -9.82 27.85
N ALA A 25 6.43 -9.37 28.94
CA ALA A 25 5.27 -8.49 28.88
C ALA A 25 5.65 -7.12 28.31
N ILE A 26 6.80 -6.56 28.71
CA ILE A 26 7.31 -5.30 28.16
C ILE A 26 7.64 -5.45 26.67
N VAL A 27 8.33 -6.52 26.27
CA VAL A 27 8.67 -6.76 24.86
C VAL A 27 7.41 -6.92 24.01
N MET A 28 6.41 -7.68 24.47
CA MET A 28 5.14 -7.81 23.77
C MET A 28 4.39 -6.47 23.69
N ALA A 29 4.36 -5.69 24.77
CA ALA A 29 3.73 -4.37 24.76
C ALA A 29 4.40 -3.42 23.75
N LEU A 30 5.74 -3.37 23.72
CA LEU A 30 6.48 -2.56 22.75
C LEU A 30 6.23 -3.03 21.31
N PHE A 31 6.17 -4.34 21.09
CA PHE A 31 5.87 -4.90 19.77
C PHE A 31 4.45 -4.53 19.31
N LEU A 32 3.45 -4.62 20.18
CA LEU A 32 2.07 -4.20 19.88
C LEU A 32 1.99 -2.71 19.56
N VAL A 33 2.69 -1.86 20.32
CA VAL A 33 2.76 -0.41 20.05
C VAL A 33 3.42 -0.14 18.69
N ALA A 34 4.50 -0.84 18.35
CA ALA A 34 5.16 -0.73 17.05
C ALA A 34 4.23 -1.15 15.90
N LEU A 35 3.46 -2.23 16.05
CA LEU A 35 2.47 -2.66 15.06
C LEU A 35 1.34 -1.64 14.87
N ILE A 36 0.86 -1.03 15.96
CA ILE A 36 -0.15 0.05 15.90
C ILE A 36 0.40 1.27 15.16
N HIS A 37 1.68 1.63 15.37
CA HIS A 37 2.31 2.71 14.62
C HIS A 37 2.51 2.37 13.14
N PHE A 38 2.91 1.13 12.83
CA PHE A 38 3.14 0.70 11.45
C PHE A 38 1.84 0.61 10.64
N SER A 39 0.77 0.07 11.24
CA SER A 39 -0.56 0.00 10.62
C SER A 39 -1.20 1.37 10.36
N ARG A 40 -0.76 2.41 11.08
CA ARG A 40 -1.19 3.79 10.86
C ARG A 40 -0.51 4.51 9.70
N MET A 41 0.36 3.87 8.91
CA MET A 41 0.89 4.51 7.70
C MET A 41 -0.21 4.67 6.65
N PRO A 42 -0.74 5.90 6.43
CA PRO A 42 -1.90 6.12 5.56
C PRO A 42 -1.57 5.86 4.08
N SER A 43 -0.29 5.93 3.71
CA SER A 43 0.19 5.71 2.35
C SER A 43 0.00 4.27 1.88
N VAL A 44 0.26 3.28 2.74
CA VAL A 44 0.18 1.86 2.37
C VAL A 44 -1.27 1.42 2.19
N HIS A 45 -2.15 1.81 3.11
CA HIS A 45 -3.58 1.54 2.99
C HIS A 45 -4.15 2.19 1.74
N ALA A 46 -3.81 3.46 1.48
CA ALA A 46 -4.29 4.18 0.30
C ALA A 46 -3.82 3.53 -1.02
N ILE A 47 -2.61 2.95 -1.07
CA ILE A 47 -2.13 2.19 -2.24
C ILE A 47 -2.99 0.94 -2.45
N GLY A 48 -3.33 0.21 -1.39
CA GLY A 48 -4.18 -0.98 -1.46
C GLY A 48 -5.56 -0.65 -2.04
N THR A 49 -6.22 0.39 -1.52
CA THR A 49 -7.52 0.84 -2.03
C THR A 49 -7.41 1.38 -3.46
N CYS A 50 -6.34 2.12 -3.81
CA CYS A 50 -6.13 2.61 -5.16
C CYS A 50 -5.95 1.46 -6.17
N LYS A 51 -5.19 0.42 -5.80
CA LYS A 51 -5.06 -0.81 -6.60
C LYS A 51 -6.43 -1.44 -6.85
N TYR A 52 -7.23 -1.62 -5.80
CA TYR A 52 -8.59 -2.15 -5.94
C TYR A 52 -9.42 -1.30 -6.90
N ASN A 53 -9.40 0.02 -6.75
CA ASN A 53 -10.14 0.92 -7.61
C ASN A 53 -9.71 0.83 -9.08
N LEU A 54 -8.41 0.75 -9.34
CA LEU A 54 -7.86 0.60 -10.69
C LEU A 54 -8.25 -0.74 -11.33
N GLN A 55 -8.26 -1.82 -10.56
CA GLN A 55 -8.68 -3.13 -11.03
C GLN A 55 -10.18 -3.15 -11.36
N GLU A 56 -11.02 -2.55 -10.51
CA GLU A 56 -12.46 -2.45 -10.77
C GLU A 56 -12.75 -1.58 -12.01
N LEU A 57 -12.02 -0.47 -12.18
CA LEU A 57 -12.13 0.34 -13.40
C LEU A 57 -11.75 -0.44 -14.66
N ALA A 58 -10.66 -1.20 -14.61
CA ALA A 58 -10.24 -2.02 -15.74
C ALA A 58 -11.28 -3.09 -16.08
N ALA A 59 -11.87 -3.73 -15.05
CA ALA A 59 -12.96 -4.68 -15.25
C ALA A 59 -14.20 -4.00 -15.85
N ALA A 60 -14.56 -2.79 -15.39
CA ALA A 60 -15.67 -2.02 -15.95
C ALA A 60 -15.43 -1.62 -17.41
N VAL A 61 -14.19 -1.22 -17.76
CA VAL A 61 -13.78 -0.97 -19.15
C VAL A 61 -13.94 -2.22 -20.01
N SER A 62 -13.50 -3.38 -19.52
CA SER A 62 -13.66 -4.66 -20.24
C SER A 62 -15.14 -4.97 -20.48
N ARG A 63 -15.99 -4.87 -19.45
CA ARG A 63 -17.44 -5.10 -19.58
C ARG A 63 -18.09 -4.15 -20.60
N TYR A 64 -17.65 -2.90 -20.64
CA TYR A 64 -18.11 -1.92 -21.62
C TYR A 64 -17.67 -2.30 -23.05
N GLU A 65 -16.40 -2.71 -23.20
CA GLU A 65 -15.82 -3.15 -24.49
C GLU A 65 -16.51 -4.40 -25.02
N ASP A 66 -16.83 -5.37 -24.16
CA ASP A 66 -17.52 -6.60 -24.51
C ASP A 66 -18.92 -6.34 -25.11
N VAL A 67 -19.61 -5.29 -24.63
CA VAL A 67 -20.97 -4.94 -25.08
C VAL A 67 -20.95 -4.02 -26.31
N THR A 68 -20.05 -3.05 -26.34
CA THR A 68 -20.05 -2.00 -27.37
C THR A 68 -19.04 -2.24 -28.50
N GLY A 69 -18.15 -3.22 -28.34
CA GLY A 69 -17.04 -3.51 -29.25
C GLY A 69 -15.90 -2.49 -29.18
N SER A 70 -15.97 -1.49 -28.30
CA SER A 70 -14.92 -0.48 -28.16
C SER A 70 -14.82 0.03 -26.72
N ARG A 71 -13.66 0.53 -26.32
CA ARG A 71 -13.48 1.12 -24.99
C ARG A 71 -14.15 2.48 -24.87
N PRO A 72 -14.63 2.87 -23.68
CA PRO A 72 -15.23 4.19 -23.50
C PRO A 72 -14.18 5.27 -23.74
N GLU A 73 -14.58 6.42 -24.30
CA GLU A 73 -13.66 7.55 -24.49
C GLU A 73 -13.23 8.16 -23.15
N LYS A 74 -14.13 8.16 -22.15
CA LYS A 74 -13.88 8.74 -20.83
C LYS A 74 -14.33 7.77 -19.75
N LEU A 75 -13.53 7.65 -18.67
CA LEU A 75 -13.86 6.76 -17.54
C LEU A 75 -15.20 7.10 -16.86
N LYS A 76 -15.63 8.36 -16.92
CA LYS A 76 -16.92 8.79 -16.34
C LYS A 76 -18.13 8.12 -17.02
N ASP A 77 -17.97 7.66 -18.26
CA ASP A 77 -19.06 7.06 -19.05
C ASP A 77 -19.37 5.62 -18.54
N LEU A 78 -18.51 5.05 -17.71
CA LEU A 78 -18.74 3.79 -17.02
C LEU A 78 -19.70 3.92 -15.83
N ALA A 79 -19.86 5.13 -15.29
CA ALA A 79 -20.62 5.36 -14.07
C ALA A 79 -22.11 5.02 -14.24
N GLY A 80 -22.66 4.27 -13.30
CA GLY A 80 -24.06 3.86 -13.29
C GLY A 80 -24.25 2.46 -13.87
N GLN A 81 -23.96 2.26 -15.16
CA GLN A 81 -24.24 0.98 -15.83
C GLN A 81 -23.14 -0.08 -15.60
N TYR A 82 -21.87 0.31 -15.70
CA TYR A 82 -20.74 -0.63 -15.62
C TYR A 82 -19.96 -0.51 -14.31
N LEU A 83 -20.21 0.57 -13.57
CA LEU A 83 -19.58 0.90 -12.30
C LEU A 83 -20.64 1.42 -11.33
N SER A 84 -20.99 0.59 -10.33
CA SER A 84 -22.02 0.92 -9.33
C SER A 84 -21.56 2.00 -8.36
N ASP A 85 -20.30 1.96 -7.95
CA ASP A 85 -19.72 2.95 -7.04
C ASP A 85 -18.89 3.99 -7.80
N LYS A 86 -19.34 5.24 -7.78
CA LYS A 86 -18.65 6.38 -8.41
C LYS A 86 -17.35 6.75 -7.68
N SER A 87 -17.19 6.36 -6.41
CA SER A 87 -15.98 6.64 -5.64
C SER A 87 -14.73 6.01 -6.25
N VAL A 88 -14.91 4.90 -6.99
CA VAL A 88 -13.85 4.16 -7.67
C VAL A 88 -13.14 5.01 -8.73
N LEU A 89 -13.82 6.01 -9.32
CA LEU A 89 -13.22 6.97 -10.27
C LEU A 89 -12.18 7.89 -9.63
N LYS A 90 -12.05 7.88 -8.29
CA LYS A 90 -11.10 8.72 -7.58
C LYS A 90 -10.02 7.92 -6.88
N CYS A 91 -8.84 8.53 -6.86
CA CYS A 91 -7.75 8.06 -6.02
C CYS A 91 -8.11 8.36 -4.55
N PRO A 92 -7.85 7.45 -3.60
CA PRO A 92 -8.09 7.69 -2.17
C PRO A 92 -7.31 8.87 -1.58
N LEU A 93 -6.22 9.28 -2.24
CA LEU A 93 -5.43 10.47 -1.88
C LEU A 93 -5.89 11.75 -2.57
N ASP A 94 -6.86 11.66 -3.49
CA ASP A 94 -7.42 12.83 -4.14
C ASP A 94 -8.47 13.50 -3.24
N LYS A 95 -8.16 14.73 -2.83
CA LYS A 95 -9.03 15.55 -1.97
C LYS A 95 -9.87 16.57 -2.75
N THR A 96 -9.78 16.57 -4.08
CA THR A 96 -10.57 17.49 -4.89
C THR A 96 -12.07 17.15 -4.78
N SER A 97 -12.91 18.18 -4.77
CA SER A 97 -14.38 18.03 -4.73
C SER A 97 -15.01 17.87 -6.12
N ASP A 98 -14.22 17.92 -7.17
CA ASP A 98 -14.69 17.78 -8.56
C ASP A 98 -15.23 16.37 -8.83
N LYS A 99 -16.15 16.22 -9.79
CA LYS A 99 -16.72 14.89 -10.15
C LYS A 99 -15.87 14.14 -11.20
N THR A 100 -14.65 14.61 -11.44
CA THR A 100 -13.73 14.12 -12.46
C THR A 100 -12.89 12.95 -11.94
N SER A 101 -12.48 12.06 -12.86
CA SER A 101 -11.57 10.96 -12.54
C SER A 101 -10.20 11.49 -12.12
N SER A 102 -9.63 10.93 -11.06
CA SER A 102 -8.27 11.27 -10.60
C SER A 102 -7.17 10.59 -11.43
N TYR A 103 -7.55 9.68 -12.34
CA TYR A 103 -6.63 8.83 -13.11
C TYR A 103 -6.42 9.33 -14.52
N THR A 104 -5.20 9.13 -15.02
CA THR A 104 -4.88 9.28 -16.43
C THR A 104 -5.36 8.03 -17.18
N TYR A 105 -6.07 8.23 -18.29
CA TYR A 105 -6.70 7.15 -19.05
C TYR A 105 -6.36 7.25 -20.54
N ASN A 106 -6.01 6.12 -21.15
CA ASN A 106 -5.76 5.97 -22.57
C ASN A 106 -6.64 4.85 -23.16
N PRO A 107 -7.75 5.18 -23.85
CA PRO A 107 -8.65 4.16 -24.42
C PRO A 107 -8.00 3.36 -25.55
N LYS A 108 -6.93 3.87 -26.16
CA LYS A 108 -6.25 3.24 -27.31
C LYS A 108 -5.13 2.27 -26.90
N ALA A 109 -4.85 2.14 -25.60
CA ALA A 109 -3.75 1.31 -25.10
C ALA A 109 -3.97 -0.17 -25.43
N LYS A 110 -3.03 -0.85 -26.10
CA LYS A 110 -3.14 -2.29 -26.41
C LYS A 110 -2.05 -3.10 -25.71
N GLY A 111 -2.38 -4.33 -25.29
CA GLY A 111 -1.44 -5.26 -24.66
C GLY A 111 -0.71 -4.62 -23.48
N GLY A 112 0.62 -4.67 -23.48
CA GLY A 112 1.46 -4.09 -22.42
C GLY A 112 1.51 -2.55 -22.35
N GLN A 113 0.72 -1.82 -23.14
CA GLN A 113 0.64 -0.35 -23.05
C GLN A 113 -0.16 0.08 -21.83
N VAL A 114 0.20 1.22 -21.22
CA VAL A 114 -0.51 1.75 -20.05
C VAL A 114 -1.90 2.25 -20.45
N MET A 115 -2.94 1.65 -19.87
CA MET A 115 -4.35 2.01 -20.08
C MET A 115 -4.84 2.97 -19.02
N ILE A 116 -4.58 2.68 -17.74
CA ILE A 116 -4.98 3.53 -16.60
C ILE A 116 -3.75 3.76 -15.72
N GLU A 117 -3.48 5.00 -15.32
CA GLU A 117 -2.36 5.37 -14.44
C GLU A 117 -2.82 6.28 -13.29
N CYS A 118 -2.31 5.99 -12.09
CA CYS A 118 -2.37 6.87 -10.92
C CYS A 118 -0.95 7.24 -10.48
N ASP A 119 -0.69 8.53 -10.31
CA ASP A 119 0.62 9.09 -9.95
C ASP A 119 0.60 9.84 -8.60
N ARG A 120 -0.39 9.58 -7.74
CA ARG A 120 -0.61 10.34 -6.50
C ARG A 120 0.01 9.72 -5.25
N HIS A 121 0.61 8.54 -5.35
CA HIS A 121 1.13 7.81 -4.20
C HIS A 121 2.62 8.06 -4.00
N ARG A 122 3.04 8.37 -2.77
CA ARG A 122 4.45 8.41 -2.36
C ARG A 122 4.70 7.33 -1.33
N LEU A 123 5.75 6.52 -1.53
CA LEU A 123 6.17 5.50 -0.55
C LEU A 123 6.89 6.15 0.64
N LYS A 124 7.68 7.19 0.39
CA LYS A 124 8.39 8.00 1.39
C LYS A 124 8.27 9.48 1.04
N LYS A 125 8.39 10.36 2.04
CA LYS A 125 8.26 11.81 1.86
C LYS A 125 9.27 12.36 0.85
N ASP A 126 10.49 11.83 0.89
CA ASP A 126 11.62 12.25 0.06
C ASP A 126 11.76 11.42 -1.23
N MET A 127 10.76 10.58 -1.52
CA MET A 127 10.70 9.82 -2.76
C MET A 127 9.70 10.46 -3.73
N PRO A 128 10.02 10.47 -5.04
CA PRO A 128 9.06 10.85 -6.06
C PRO A 128 7.86 9.89 -6.09
N ASN A 129 6.79 10.33 -6.74
CA ASN A 129 5.54 9.58 -6.77
C ASN A 129 5.72 8.23 -7.46
N SER A 130 5.23 7.17 -6.82
CA SER A 130 5.06 5.85 -7.41
C SER A 130 3.86 5.85 -8.34
N ARG A 131 4.00 5.16 -9.48
CA ARG A 131 2.95 5.08 -10.48
C ARG A 131 2.28 3.71 -10.42
N LEU A 132 1.00 3.69 -10.09
CA LEU A 132 0.16 2.50 -10.18
C LEU A 132 -0.46 2.47 -11.56
N ARG A 133 -0.32 1.34 -12.26
CA ARG A 133 -0.68 1.20 -13.67
C ARG A 133 -1.54 -0.02 -13.88
N VAL A 134 -2.51 0.10 -14.76
CA VAL A 134 -3.16 -1.04 -15.42
C VAL A 134 -2.86 -0.96 -16.90
N LEU A 135 -2.39 -2.07 -17.46
CA LEU A 135 -2.05 -2.18 -18.87
C LEU A 135 -3.31 -2.53 -19.70
N GLY A 136 -3.20 -2.41 -21.02
CA GLY A 136 -4.28 -2.69 -21.97
C GLY A 136 -4.70 -4.16 -22.03
N ASP A 137 -3.93 -5.07 -21.44
CA ASP A 137 -4.27 -6.49 -21.20
C ASP A 137 -4.87 -6.74 -19.80
N GLY A 138 -5.10 -5.69 -19.02
CA GLY A 138 -5.66 -5.77 -17.66
C GLY A 138 -4.63 -6.05 -16.56
N LYS A 139 -3.35 -6.24 -16.89
CA LYS A 139 -2.32 -6.49 -15.89
C LYS A 139 -2.04 -5.25 -15.04
N PHE A 140 -1.98 -5.44 -13.72
CA PHE A 140 -1.62 -4.39 -12.77
C PHE A 140 -0.12 -4.37 -12.50
N GLU A 141 0.47 -3.18 -12.50
CA GLU A 141 1.89 -2.95 -12.21
C GLU A 141 2.10 -1.75 -11.30
N ILE A 142 3.04 -1.87 -10.36
CA ILE A 142 3.54 -0.73 -9.58
C ILE A 142 4.92 -0.39 -10.13
N LYS A 143 5.03 0.77 -10.77
CA LYS A 143 6.32 1.29 -11.21
C LYS A 143 6.88 2.18 -10.12
N ASN A 144 7.91 1.68 -9.45
CA ASN A 144 8.75 2.50 -8.58
C ASN A 144 9.47 3.55 -9.43
N PRO A 145 9.65 4.77 -8.90
CA PRO A 145 10.39 5.79 -9.61
C PRO A 145 11.82 5.32 -9.89
N GLY A 146 12.35 5.65 -11.06
CA GLY A 146 13.69 5.25 -11.45
C GLY A 146 14.74 5.97 -10.59
N PHE A 147 15.92 5.35 -10.42
CA PHE A 147 17.04 5.94 -9.68
C PHE A 147 17.38 7.37 -10.14
N ARG A 148 17.30 7.63 -11.45
CA ARG A 148 17.50 8.98 -12.01
C ARG A 148 16.44 9.99 -11.57
N GLU A 149 15.18 9.57 -11.43
CA GLU A 149 14.10 10.45 -10.94
C GLU A 149 14.27 10.73 -9.45
N THR A 150 14.71 9.74 -8.66
CA THR A 150 15.00 9.94 -7.23
C THR A 150 16.17 10.90 -7.01
N VAL A 151 17.23 10.82 -7.83
CA VAL A 151 18.39 11.72 -7.70
C VAL A 151 18.00 13.17 -8.03
N LYS A 152 17.23 13.40 -9.11
CA LYS A 152 16.76 14.74 -9.47
C LYS A 152 15.88 15.38 -8.39
N GLU A 153 15.00 14.60 -7.76
CA GLU A 153 14.15 15.12 -6.69
C GLU A 153 14.96 15.45 -5.42
N ALA A 154 15.96 14.63 -5.09
CA ALA A 154 16.85 14.89 -3.95
C ALA A 154 17.68 16.18 -4.12
N GLU A 155 18.21 16.44 -5.33
CA GLU A 155 18.94 17.68 -5.65
C GLU A 155 18.07 18.94 -5.52
N LYS A 156 16.77 18.82 -5.75
CA LYS A 156 15.82 19.93 -5.60
C LYS A 156 15.60 20.32 -4.14
N HIS A 157 15.68 19.36 -3.22
CA HIS A 157 15.48 19.58 -1.78
C HIS A 157 16.75 19.98 -1.03
N SER A 158 17.94 19.89 -1.66
CA SER A 158 19.21 20.34 -1.08
C SER A 158 19.57 21.81 -1.37
N ARG A 159 18.68 22.56 -2.02
CA ARG A 159 18.80 24.01 -2.24
C ARG A 159 17.77 24.75 -1.40
#